data_AF-A0AA51MXP9-F1
#
_entry.id   AF-A0AA51MXP9-F1
#
_cell.length_a   1.000
_cell.length_b   1.000
_cell.length_c   1.000
_cell.angle_alpha   90.00
_cell.angle_beta   90.00
_cell.angle_gamma   90.00
#
_symmetry.space_group_name_H-M   'P 1'
#
loop_
_entity.id
_entity.type
_entity.pdbx_description
1 polymer ?
#
loop_
_entity_poly.entity_id
_entity_poly.type
_entity_poly.pdbx_seq_one_letter_code
_entity_poly.pdbx_strand_id
1 'polypeptide(L)'
;MEKDNLFRKTNKDITAEDIDMLSPLQLAYIGDAVYELLVRTYLLQKKLPVNKLHKATIEYVKAKAQANIVHMLEDTLTEEEQTIVKKGRNAKSHTIPKNANMIDYKYATGFEALIGYLYLKRRDERISEMFEMISNMDID
;
A
#
# COMPACT_ATOMS: atom_id res chain seq x y z
N MET A 1 -21.68 1.10 -13.08
CA MET A 1 -20.62 0.48 -13.91
C MET A 1 -19.44 1.42 -13.87
N GLU A 2 -18.55 1.23 -12.90
CA GLU A 2 -17.33 2.03 -12.82
C GLU A 2 -16.48 1.74 -14.04
N LYS A 3 -16.24 2.77 -14.86
CA LYS A 3 -15.39 2.63 -16.05
C LYS A 3 -13.98 2.43 -15.55
N ASP A 4 -13.36 1.31 -15.90
CA ASP A 4 -11.93 1.06 -15.65
C ASP A 4 -11.11 2.34 -15.82
N ASN A 5 -10.37 2.69 -14.77
CA ASN A 5 -9.46 3.82 -14.78
C ASN A 5 -8.35 3.59 -15.84
N LEU A 6 -7.63 4.66 -16.19
CA LEU A 6 -6.57 4.61 -17.20
C LEU A 6 -5.54 3.50 -16.90
N PHE A 7 -5.17 3.34 -15.63
CA PHE A 7 -4.14 2.40 -15.17
C PHE A 7 -4.56 0.93 -15.29
N ARG A 8 -5.84 0.59 -15.15
CA ARG A 8 -6.31 -0.78 -15.35
C ARG A 8 -6.42 -1.16 -16.82
N LYS A 9 -6.68 -0.18 -17.68
CA LYS A 9 -6.75 -0.41 -19.14
C LYS A 9 -5.40 -0.69 -19.78
N THR A 10 -4.29 -0.36 -19.12
CA THR A 10 -2.94 -0.61 -19.65
C THR A 10 -2.51 -2.07 -19.47
N ASN A 11 -3.14 -2.83 -18.57
CA ASN A 11 -2.85 -4.26 -18.39
C ASN A 11 -4.11 -5.08 -18.74
N LYS A 12 -4.13 -5.64 -19.95
CA LYS A 12 -5.29 -6.37 -20.49
C LYS A 12 -5.18 -7.89 -20.37
N ASP A 13 -3.98 -8.39 -20.10
CA ASP A 13 -3.66 -9.81 -20.21
C ASP A 13 -3.53 -10.50 -18.85
N ILE A 14 -3.44 -9.74 -17.75
CA ILE A 14 -3.35 -10.33 -16.41
C ILE A 14 -4.72 -10.86 -15.96
N THR A 15 -4.78 -12.16 -15.71
CA THR A 15 -5.98 -12.84 -15.18
C THR A 15 -6.06 -12.76 -13.65
N ALA A 16 -7.18 -13.19 -13.08
CA ALA A 16 -7.31 -13.29 -11.63
C ALA A 16 -6.32 -14.33 -11.05
N GLU A 17 -6.12 -15.44 -11.76
CA GLU A 17 -5.17 -16.49 -11.43
C GLU A 17 -3.72 -15.97 -11.48
N ASP A 18 -3.38 -15.19 -12.50
CA ASP A 18 -2.03 -14.59 -12.60
C ASP A 18 -1.72 -13.69 -11.40
N ILE A 19 -2.70 -12.92 -10.92
CA ILE A 19 -2.55 -12.07 -9.73
C ILE A 19 -2.22 -12.91 -8.50
N ASP A 20 -2.85 -14.07 -8.33
CA ASP A 20 -2.61 -14.98 -7.20
C ASP A 20 -1.22 -15.63 -7.26
N MET A 21 -0.63 -15.70 -8.46
CA MET A 21 0.73 -16.20 -8.70
C MET A 21 1.82 -15.13 -8.59
N LEU A 22 1.47 -13.85 -8.51
CA LEU A 22 2.45 -12.78 -8.34
C LEU A 22 3.23 -12.97 -7.04
N SER A 23 4.54 -12.73 -7.13
CA SER A 23 5.38 -12.70 -5.94
C SER A 23 4.99 -11.50 -5.05
N PRO A 24 5.22 -11.58 -3.72
CA PRO A 24 4.90 -10.47 -2.84
C PRO A 24 5.64 -9.17 -3.19
N LEU A 25 6.84 -9.26 -3.79
CA LEU A 25 7.58 -8.08 -4.25
C LEU A 25 6.97 -7.46 -5.51
N GLN A 26 6.37 -8.25 -6.41
CA GLN A 26 5.62 -7.70 -7.55
C GLN A 26 4.35 -7.00 -7.08
N LEU A 27 3.67 -7.57 -6.09
CA LEU A 27 2.52 -6.92 -5.45
C LEU A 27 2.92 -5.62 -4.75
N ALA A 28 4.00 -5.64 -3.97
CA ALA A 28 4.52 -4.45 -3.29
C ALA A 28 4.93 -3.36 -4.29
N TYR A 29 5.54 -3.73 -5.42
CA TYR A 29 5.95 -2.80 -6.46
C TYR A 29 4.80 -1.93 -6.98
N ILE A 30 3.64 -2.52 -7.29
CA ILE A 30 2.48 -1.74 -7.73
C ILE A 30 1.76 -1.07 -6.55
N GLY A 31 1.73 -1.73 -5.39
CA GLY A 31 1.07 -1.22 -4.20
C GLY A 31 1.68 0.05 -3.64
N ASP A 32 3.01 0.18 -3.67
CA ASP A 32 3.73 1.41 -3.32
C ASP A 32 3.25 2.60 -4.17
N ALA A 33 3.19 2.42 -5.50
CA ALA A 33 2.72 3.46 -6.41
C ALA A 33 1.24 3.83 -6.19
N VAL A 34 0.38 2.83 -5.92
CA VAL A 34 -1.05 3.04 -5.63
C VAL A 34 -1.21 3.83 -4.33
N TYR A 35 -0.51 3.43 -3.27
CA TYR A 35 -0.60 4.10 -1.97
C TYR A 35 -0.04 5.52 -2.01
N GLU A 36 1.10 5.75 -2.67
CA GLU A 36 1.69 7.07 -2.89
C GLU A 36 0.70 8.02 -3.59
N LEU A 37 0.05 7.54 -4.65
CA LEU A 37 -0.94 8.33 -5.38
C LEU A 37 -2.17 8.64 -4.51
N LEU A 38 -2.64 7.66 -3.73
CA LEU A 38 -3.78 7.81 -2.83
C LEU A 38 -3.49 8.89 -1.77
N VAL A 39 -2.35 8.81 -1.09
CA VAL A 39 -1.88 9.79 -0.09
C VAL A 39 -1.75 11.19 -0.70
N ARG A 40 -1.09 11.31 -1.86
CA ARG A 40 -0.92 12.62 -2.53
C ARG A 40 -2.27 13.23 -2.92
N THR A 41 -3.19 12.41 -3.42
CA THR A 41 -4.54 12.83 -3.78
C THR A 41 -5.31 13.32 -2.55
N TYR A 42 -5.26 12.57 -1.45
CA TYR A 42 -5.86 12.96 -0.18
C TYR A 42 -5.29 14.29 0.36
N LEU A 43 -3.98 14.48 0.32
CA LEU A 43 -3.35 15.69 0.89
C LEU A 43 -3.65 16.96 0.10
N LEU A 44 -3.95 16.87 -1.20
CA LEU A 44 -4.29 18.05 -2.01
C LEU A 44 -5.54 18.78 -1.51
N GLN A 45 -6.46 18.09 -0.81
CA GLN A 45 -7.64 18.72 -0.21
C GLN A 45 -7.27 19.75 0.88
N LYS A 46 -6.08 19.61 1.50
CA LYS A 46 -5.60 20.49 2.57
C LYS A 46 -5.12 21.86 2.05
N LYS A 47 -5.07 22.08 0.73
CA LYS A 47 -4.66 23.35 0.06
C LYS A 47 -3.32 23.92 0.57
N LEU A 48 -2.37 23.04 0.86
CA LEU A 48 -1.06 23.41 1.38
C LEU A 48 -0.08 23.73 0.23
N PRO A 49 0.96 24.56 0.47
CA PRO A 49 2.08 24.72 -0.46
C PRO A 49 2.81 23.39 -0.72
N VAL A 50 3.38 23.22 -1.91
CA VAL A 50 4.00 21.96 -2.38
C VAL A 50 5.06 21.41 -1.42
N ASN A 51 5.88 22.27 -0.80
CA ASN A 51 6.88 21.85 0.17
C ASN A 51 6.26 21.23 1.44
N LYS A 52 5.09 21.72 1.88
CA LYS A 52 4.35 21.13 3.00
C LYS A 52 3.64 19.85 2.59
N LEU A 53 3.11 19.78 1.37
CA LEU A 53 2.53 18.55 0.82
C LEU A 53 3.58 17.43 0.78
N HIS A 54 4.79 17.69 0.27
CA HIS A 54 5.84 16.69 0.21
C HIS A 54 6.23 16.16 1.60
N LYS A 55 6.38 17.05 2.58
CA LYS A 55 6.65 16.66 3.97
C LYS A 55 5.51 15.80 4.53
N ALA A 56 4.27 16.23 4.34
CA ALA A 56 3.11 15.47 4.79
C ALA A 56 3.05 14.09 4.11
N THR A 57 3.32 13.98 2.80
CA THR A 57 3.36 12.68 2.11
C THR A 57 4.39 11.74 2.75
N ILE A 58 5.60 12.22 3.04
CA ILE A 58 6.66 11.42 3.69
C ILE A 58 6.17 10.80 5.00
N GLU A 59 5.37 11.50 5.79
CA GLU A 59 4.85 10.99 7.07
C GLU A 59 3.90 9.80 6.91
N TYR A 60 3.22 9.67 5.76
CA TYR A 60 2.37 8.51 5.47
C TYR A 60 3.14 7.35 4.82
N VAL A 61 4.11 7.67 3.96
CA VAL A 61 4.71 6.68 3.03
C VAL A 61 6.07 6.15 3.51
N LYS A 62 6.69 6.75 4.52
CA LYS A 62 7.91 6.21 5.12
C LYS A 62 7.67 4.82 5.72
N ALA A 63 8.65 3.92 5.61
CA ALA A 63 8.53 2.53 6.06
C ALA A 63 8.04 2.39 7.52
N LYS A 64 8.48 3.29 8.41
CA LYS A 64 8.02 3.28 9.81
C LYS A 64 6.51 3.53 9.94
N ALA A 65 5.97 4.47 9.17
CA ALA A 65 4.55 4.79 9.20
C ALA A 65 3.73 3.62 8.64
N GLN A 66 4.15 3.06 7.51
CA GLN A 66 3.51 1.88 6.93
C GLN A 66 3.55 0.67 7.87
N ALA A 67 4.65 0.46 8.59
CA ALA A 67 4.75 -0.60 9.58
C ALA A 67 3.75 -0.42 10.73
N ASN A 68 3.62 0.82 11.24
CA ASN A 68 2.62 1.14 12.26
C ASN A 68 1.19 0.92 11.72
N ILE A 69 0.92 1.30 10.47
CA ILE A 69 -0.38 1.05 9.81
C ILE A 69 -0.73 -0.43 9.80
N VAL A 70 0.21 -1.33 9.48
CA VAL A 70 -0.05 -2.78 9.52
C VAL A 70 -0.48 -3.24 10.90
N HIS A 71 0.22 -2.79 11.95
CA HIS A 71 -0.13 -3.14 13.33
C HIS A 71 -1.51 -2.61 13.73
N MET A 72 -1.89 -1.43 13.27
CA MET A 72 -3.22 -0.86 13.56
C MET A 72 -4.34 -1.59 12.82
N LEU A 73 -4.07 -2.07 11.60
CA LEU A 73 -5.06 -2.76 10.80
C LEU A 73 -5.19 -4.26 11.15
N GLU A 74 -4.28 -4.83 11.94
CA GLU A 74 -4.14 -6.29 12.15
C GLU A 74 -5.47 -7.00 12.46
N ASP A 75 -6.28 -6.45 13.37
CA ASP A 75 -7.57 -6.99 13.78
C ASP A 75 -8.71 -6.74 12.78
N THR A 76 -8.51 -5.82 11.83
CA THR A 76 -9.48 -5.49 10.78
C THR A 76 -9.26 -6.30 9.50
N LEU A 77 -8.10 -6.94 9.36
CA LEU A 77 -7.73 -7.71 8.17
C LEU A 77 -8.42 -9.06 8.16
N THR A 78 -8.91 -9.47 7.00
CA THR A 78 -9.37 -10.85 6.78
C THR A 78 -8.18 -11.83 6.78
N GLU A 79 -8.43 -13.13 6.95
CA GLU A 79 -7.36 -14.15 6.91
C GLU A 79 -6.56 -14.14 5.60
N GLU A 80 -7.24 -13.85 4.48
CA GLU A 80 -6.62 -13.69 3.16
C GLU A 80 -5.66 -12.51 3.16
N GLU A 81 -6.11 -11.34 3.63
CA GLU A 81 -5.31 -10.11 3.70
C GLU A 81 -4.10 -10.27 4.63
N GLN A 82 -4.30 -10.86 5.81
CA GLN A 82 -3.22 -11.20 6.75
C GLN A 82 -2.18 -12.11 6.11
N THR A 83 -2.63 -13.08 5.30
CA THR A 83 -1.73 -13.98 4.56
C THR A 83 -0.88 -13.22 3.54
N ILE A 84 -1.47 -12.27 2.80
CA ILE A 84 -0.72 -11.43 1.86
C ILE A 84 0.32 -10.58 2.59
N VAL A 85 -0.06 -9.90 3.69
CA VAL A 85 0.86 -9.10 4.52
C VAL A 85 2.02 -9.96 5.03
N LYS A 86 1.72 -11.15 5.55
CA LYS A 86 2.73 -12.08 6.06
C LYS A 86 3.69 -12.54 4.96
N LYS A 87 3.19 -12.81 3.75
CA LYS A 87 4.02 -13.18 2.59
C LYS A 87 4.94 -12.01 2.18
N GLY A 88 4.43 -10.78 2.13
CA GLY A 88 5.22 -9.58 1.85
C GLY A 88 6.31 -9.35 2.91
N ARG A 89 5.98 -9.44 4.20
CA ARG A 89 6.93 -9.33 5.31
C ARG A 89 8.07 -10.33 5.25
N ASN A 90 7.79 -11.53 4.75
CA ASN A 90 8.77 -12.61 4.65
C ASN A 90 9.51 -12.63 3.30
N ALA A 91 9.17 -11.75 2.36
CA ALA A 91 9.83 -11.68 1.07
C ALA A 91 11.29 -11.24 1.26
N LYS A 92 12.22 -11.99 0.66
CA LYS A 92 13.65 -11.66 0.71
C LYS A 92 13.96 -10.63 -0.38
N SER A 93 14.08 -9.36 -0.01
CA SER A 93 14.67 -8.35 -0.89
C SER A 93 16.19 -8.53 -0.94
N HIS A 94 16.77 -8.49 -2.15
CA HIS A 94 18.21 -8.59 -2.35
C HIS A 94 18.98 -7.35 -1.87
N THR A 95 18.29 -6.24 -1.62
CA THR A 95 18.90 -4.97 -1.18
C THR A 95 18.11 -4.40 -0.01
N ILE A 96 18.63 -4.56 1.21
CA ILE A 96 18.13 -3.87 2.41
C ILE A 96 19.01 -2.63 2.61
N PRO A 97 18.45 -1.41 2.72
CA PRO A 97 19.23 -0.22 3.02
C PRO A 97 19.98 -0.39 4.35
N LYS A 98 21.29 -0.13 4.37
CA LYS A 98 22.16 -0.34 5.56
C LYS A 98 21.69 0.35 6.84
N ASN A 99 20.88 1.40 6.74
CA ASN A 99 20.43 2.23 7.85
C ASN A 99 18.92 2.11 8.13
N ALA A 100 18.18 1.27 7.40
CA ALA A 100 16.76 1.09 7.63
C ALA A 100 16.53 0.07 8.76
N ASN A 101 15.56 0.34 9.63
CA ASN A 101 15.08 -0.67 10.57
C ASN A 101 14.48 -1.83 9.76
N MET A 102 15.17 -2.96 9.79
CA MET A 102 14.82 -4.14 8.99
C MET A 102 13.40 -4.62 9.28
N ILE A 103 12.90 -4.44 10.50
CA ILE A 103 11.54 -4.83 10.88
C ILE A 103 10.52 -3.91 10.21
N ASP A 104 10.70 -2.59 10.32
CA ASP A 104 9.80 -1.61 9.72
C ASP A 104 9.75 -1.79 8.18
N TYR A 105 10.89 -2.02 7.54
CA TYR A 105 10.94 -2.26 6.10
C TYR A 105 10.15 -3.51 5.69
N LYS A 106 10.28 -4.62 6.44
CA LYS A 106 9.52 -5.84 6.17
C LYS A 106 8.01 -5.62 6.32
N TYR A 107 7.57 -4.91 7.35
CA TYR A 107 6.14 -4.63 7.51
C TYR A 107 5.62 -3.67 6.44
N ALA A 108 6.40 -2.65 6.05
CA ALA A 108 6.06 -1.79 4.91
C ALA A 108 5.88 -2.59 3.62
N THR A 109 6.81 -3.49 3.29
CA THR A 109 6.65 -4.39 2.12
C THR A 109 5.41 -5.29 2.23
N GLY A 110 5.04 -5.71 3.44
CA GLY A 110 3.77 -6.42 3.70
C GLY A 110 2.54 -5.56 3.38
N PHE A 111 2.54 -4.30 3.80
CA PHE A 111 1.48 -3.35 3.51
C PHE A 111 1.35 -3.04 2.02
N GLU A 112 2.47 -2.72 1.37
CA GLU A 112 2.51 -2.46 -0.07
C GLU A 112 1.99 -3.68 -0.85
N ALA A 113 2.38 -4.90 -0.46
CA ALA A 113 1.89 -6.11 -1.08
C ALA A 113 0.35 -6.26 -0.95
N LEU A 114 -0.21 -5.92 0.22
CA LEU A 114 -1.65 -5.93 0.43
C LEU A 114 -2.37 -4.90 -0.46
N ILE A 115 -1.88 -3.66 -0.50
CA ILE A 115 -2.47 -2.61 -1.36
C ILE A 115 -2.41 -3.03 -2.84
N GLY A 116 -1.29 -3.57 -3.30
CA GLY A 116 -1.13 -4.05 -4.66
C GLY A 116 -2.09 -5.21 -4.99
N TYR A 117 -2.25 -6.16 -4.06
CA TYR A 117 -3.19 -7.26 -4.21
C TYR A 117 -4.64 -6.78 -4.37
N LEU A 118 -5.10 -5.93 -3.44
CA LEU A 118 -6.45 -5.37 -3.48
C LEU A 118 -6.70 -4.56 -4.76
N TYR A 119 -5.71 -3.77 -5.18
CA TYR A 119 -5.81 -2.93 -6.37
C TYR A 119 -5.98 -3.76 -7.64
N LEU A 120 -5.18 -4.83 -7.79
CA LEU A 120 -5.24 -5.73 -8.94
C LEU A 120 -6.52 -6.58 -8.93
N LYS A 121 -6.99 -7.00 -7.75
CA LYS A 121 -8.27 -7.70 -7.56
C LYS A 121 -9.50 -6.77 -7.63
N ARG A 122 -9.31 -5.49 -7.93
CA ARG A 122 -10.40 -4.49 -8.10
C ARG A 122 -11.24 -4.30 -6.83
N ARG A 123 -10.64 -4.46 -5.66
CA ARG A 123 -11.28 -4.26 -4.36
C ARG A 123 -11.10 -2.80 -3.88
N ASP A 124 -11.57 -1.84 -4.69
CA ASP A 124 -11.38 -0.40 -4.43
C ASP A 124 -12.11 0.09 -3.19
N GLU A 125 -13.29 -0.46 -2.92
CA GLU A 125 -14.06 -0.18 -1.70
C GLU A 125 -13.23 -0.53 -0.46
N ARG A 126 -12.59 -1.70 -0.46
CA ARG A 126 -11.74 -2.15 0.64
C ARG A 126 -10.50 -1.27 0.84
N ILE A 127 -9.86 -0.84 -0.26
CA ILE A 127 -8.75 0.13 -0.18
C ILE A 127 -9.24 1.45 0.43
N SER A 128 -10.43 1.90 0.03
CA SER A 128 -11.03 3.14 0.53
C SER A 128 -11.33 3.05 2.03
N GLU A 129 -11.94 1.96 2.48
CA GLU A 129 -12.18 1.68 3.92
C GLU A 129 -10.88 1.71 4.73
N MET A 130 -9.85 0.98 4.28
CA MET A 130 -8.55 0.95 4.96
C MET A 130 -7.93 2.34 4.99
N PHE A 131 -8.03 3.10 3.91
CA PHE A 131 -7.46 4.44 3.83
C PHE A 131 -8.22 5.45 4.69
N GLU A 132 -9.54 5.33 4.81
CA GLU A 132 -10.33 6.12 5.76
C GLU A 132 -9.87 5.87 7.20
N MET A 133 -9.66 4.61 7.59
CA MET A 133 -9.09 4.27 8.90
C MET A 133 -7.72 4.92 9.12
N ILE A 134 -6.83 4.85 8.13
CA ILE A 134 -5.49 5.46 8.18
C ILE A 134 -5.56 6.99 8.26
N SER A 135 -6.43 7.63 7.48
CA SER A 135 -6.47 9.09 7.32
C SER A 135 -7.17 9.83 8.47
N ASN A 136 -8.05 9.13 9.20
CA ASN A 136 -8.69 9.63 10.42
C ASN A 136 -7.79 9.53 11.66
N MET A 137 -6.63 8.89 11.53
CA MET A 137 -5.63 8.85 12.59
C MET A 137 -4.73 10.08 12.42
N ASP A 138 -4.63 10.89 13.47
CA ASP A 138 -3.61 11.94 13.55
C ASP A 138 -2.25 11.26 13.40
N ILE A 139 -1.70 11.29 12.18
CA ILE A 139 -0.32 10.89 11.95
C ILE A 139 0.53 12.04 12.50
N ASP A 140 0.96 11.88 13.75
CA ASP A 140 1.86 12.78 14.50
C ASP A 140 3.09 13.21 13.68
#